data_AF-A0A4Q5WRL2-F1
#
_entry.id   AF-A0A4Q5WRL2-F1
#
_cell.length_a   1.000
_cell.length_b   1.000
_cell.length_c   1.000
_cell.angle_alpha   90.00
_cell.angle_beta   90.00
_cell.angle_gamma   90.00
#
_symmetry.space_group_name_H-M   'P 1'
#
loop_
_entity.id
_entity.type
_entity.pdbx_description
1 polymer ?
#
loop_
_entity_poly.entity_id
_entity_poly.type
_entity_poly.pdbx_seq_one_letter_code
_entity_poly.pdbx_strand_id
1 'polypeptide(L)'
;MIQTLRRPSLFRAAPHADQFIASLQQSYASGLNLAHPQDRAEHRRLYDHLQPFSAASDPFGPYGVIAFPAGTRAAYDAGFPAALVKLLAGLAIDRLAVTDFMNLDLAAFPFGSFAQRNRFRALAGRSGEIGGLLINREEVLRVLPLFFNARRWDIPVVCLVSASEPALAVRLCDDGNLHYNCSGPVHGAFLAAAAEAGFVSGDTGLCGEYSTAYFRNGRPV
;
A
#
# COMPACT_ATOMS: atom_id res chain seq x y z
N MET A 1 -13.40 8.61 8.68
CA MET A 1 -14.30 8.55 7.51
C MET A 1 -13.67 7.69 6.43
N ILE A 2 -14.44 6.80 5.81
CA ILE A 2 -14.03 5.99 4.65
C ILE A 2 -14.86 6.46 3.45
N GLN A 3 -14.19 6.89 2.39
CA GLN A 3 -14.83 7.32 1.15
C GLN A 3 -14.39 6.41 0.00
N THR A 4 -15.35 5.75 -0.64
CA THR A 4 -15.10 4.94 -1.83
C THR A 4 -15.08 5.79 -3.08
N LEU A 5 -14.04 5.63 -3.91
CA LEU A 5 -13.85 6.40 -5.13
C LEU A 5 -13.48 5.49 -6.30
N ARG A 6 -13.93 5.86 -7.50
CA ARG A 6 -13.36 5.32 -8.75
C ARG A 6 -11.95 5.89 -8.95
N ARG A 7 -11.07 5.16 -9.68
CA ARG A 7 -9.66 5.53 -9.84
C ARG A 7 -9.43 6.99 -10.24
N PRO A 8 -10.11 7.56 -11.28
CA PRO A 8 -9.89 8.96 -11.64
C PRO A 8 -10.24 9.96 -10.54
N SER A 9 -11.28 9.67 -9.75
CA SER A 9 -11.68 10.54 -8.64
C SER A 9 -10.77 10.40 -7.42
N LEU A 10 -10.22 9.20 -7.19
CA LEU A 10 -9.19 8.97 -6.18
C LEU A 10 -7.94 9.81 -6.47
N PHE A 11 -7.44 9.75 -7.69
CA PHE A 11 -6.21 10.45 -8.10
C PHE A 11 -6.38 11.97 -8.11
N ARG A 12 -7.57 12.49 -8.46
CA ARG A 12 -7.89 13.92 -8.25
C ARG A 12 -7.91 14.33 -6.78
N ALA A 13 -8.38 13.45 -5.90
CA ALA A 13 -8.50 13.74 -4.46
C ALA A 13 -7.18 13.50 -3.69
N ALA A 14 -6.26 12.71 -4.26
CA ALA A 14 -4.96 12.38 -3.68
C ALA A 14 -3.86 12.43 -4.77
N PRO A 15 -3.33 13.63 -5.08
CA PRO A 15 -2.35 13.80 -6.15
C PRO A 15 -1.04 13.01 -5.95
N HIS A 16 -0.65 12.73 -4.70
CA HIS A 16 0.51 11.88 -4.45
C HIS A 16 0.25 10.43 -4.86
N ALA A 17 -0.99 9.94 -4.75
CA ALA A 17 -1.35 8.61 -5.22
C ALA A 17 -1.34 8.54 -6.76
N ASP A 18 -1.81 9.59 -7.43
CA ASP A 18 -1.72 9.75 -8.90
C ASP A 18 -0.29 9.56 -9.40
N GLN A 19 0.66 10.30 -8.80
CA GLN A 19 2.09 10.25 -9.14
C GLN A 19 2.70 8.88 -8.81
N PHE A 20 2.47 8.39 -7.58
CA PHE A 20 3.06 7.13 -7.12
C PHE A 20 2.66 5.95 -7.99
N ILE A 21 1.35 5.83 -8.27
CA ILE A 21 0.81 4.70 -9.02
C ILE A 21 1.27 4.77 -10.48
N ALA A 22 1.39 5.98 -11.06
CA ALA A 22 1.92 6.12 -12.40
C ALA A 22 3.38 5.70 -12.52
N SER A 23 4.22 6.16 -11.59
CA SER A 23 5.63 5.77 -11.50
C SER A 23 5.78 4.25 -11.34
N LEU A 24 4.97 3.64 -10.46
CA LEU A 24 5.02 2.20 -10.21
C LEU A 24 4.54 1.39 -11.43
N GLN A 25 3.42 1.75 -12.05
CA GLN A 25 2.96 1.07 -13.26
C GLN A 25 3.96 1.22 -14.40
N GLN A 26 4.57 2.39 -14.58
CA GLN A 26 5.57 2.61 -15.63
C GLN A 26 6.79 1.72 -15.43
N SER A 27 7.28 1.61 -14.19
CA SER A 27 8.37 0.71 -13.84
C SER A 27 8.05 -0.75 -14.18
N TYR A 28 6.88 -1.25 -13.78
CA TYR A 28 6.49 -2.64 -14.04
C TYR A 28 6.17 -2.90 -15.52
N ALA A 29 5.60 -1.93 -16.24
CA ALA A 29 5.31 -2.05 -17.66
C ALA A 29 6.57 -1.98 -18.55
N SER A 30 7.67 -1.39 -18.07
CA SER A 30 8.91 -1.21 -18.84
C SER A 30 9.54 -2.52 -19.35
N GLY A 31 9.30 -3.64 -18.66
CA GLY A 31 9.80 -4.95 -19.04
C GLY A 31 8.98 -5.65 -20.14
N LEU A 32 7.83 -5.08 -20.54
CA LEU A 32 6.95 -5.69 -21.53
C LEU A 32 7.39 -5.35 -22.95
N ASN A 33 7.50 -6.37 -23.81
CA ASN A 33 7.70 -6.17 -25.24
C ASN A 33 6.36 -6.05 -25.95
N LEU A 34 5.91 -4.80 -26.13
CA LEU A 34 4.61 -4.50 -26.77
C LEU A 34 4.54 -4.87 -28.25
N ALA A 35 5.60 -5.39 -28.88
CA ALA A 35 5.50 -6.04 -30.20
C ALA A 35 4.86 -7.44 -30.09
N HIS A 36 4.91 -8.10 -28.92
CA HIS A 36 4.26 -9.38 -28.69
C HIS A 36 2.77 -9.20 -28.29
N PRO A 37 1.84 -9.98 -28.90
CA PRO A 37 0.42 -9.88 -28.57
C PRO A 37 0.08 -10.16 -27.10
N GLN A 38 0.81 -11.07 -26.44
CA GLN A 38 0.58 -11.44 -25.04
C GLN A 38 0.91 -10.27 -24.10
N ASP A 39 2.10 -9.69 -24.23
CA ASP A 39 2.54 -8.52 -23.46
C ASP A 39 1.61 -7.31 -23.67
N ARG A 40 1.11 -7.09 -24.90
CA ARG A 40 0.09 -6.06 -25.15
C ARG A 40 -1.22 -6.33 -24.42
N ALA A 41 -1.67 -7.58 -24.40
CA ALA A 41 -2.90 -7.96 -23.72
C ALA A 41 -2.75 -7.80 -22.20
N GLU A 42 -1.60 -8.21 -21.66
CA GLU A 42 -1.24 -8.03 -20.26
C GLU A 42 -1.18 -6.55 -19.88
N HIS A 43 -0.49 -5.74 -20.66
CA HIS A 43 -0.39 -4.30 -20.45
C HIS A 43 -1.76 -3.64 -20.34
N ARG A 44 -2.68 -3.90 -21.30
CA ARG A 44 -4.04 -3.32 -21.27
C ARG A 44 -4.87 -3.82 -20.09
N ARG A 45 -4.61 -5.03 -19.63
CA ARG A 45 -5.34 -5.64 -18.51
C ARG A 45 -4.87 -5.09 -17.16
N LEU A 46 -3.56 -4.91 -16.99
CA LEU A 46 -2.95 -4.62 -15.69
C LEU A 46 -2.66 -3.13 -15.46
N TYR A 47 -2.42 -2.35 -16.51
CA TYR A 47 -1.95 -0.97 -16.38
C TYR A 47 -2.89 0.00 -17.10
N ASP A 48 -3.39 0.98 -16.34
CA ASP A 48 -4.38 1.97 -16.77
C ASP A 48 -3.92 3.41 -16.56
N HIS A 49 -2.76 3.60 -15.93
CA HIS A 49 -2.36 4.86 -15.33
C HIS A 49 -0.86 5.11 -15.46
N LEU A 50 -0.30 4.96 -16.67
CA LEU A 50 1.16 5.07 -16.90
C LEU A 50 1.72 6.50 -16.94
N GLN A 51 0.84 7.49 -16.81
CA GLN A 51 1.17 8.90 -16.73
C GLN A 51 0.28 9.52 -15.66
N PRO A 52 0.81 10.38 -14.78
CA PRO A 52 -0.02 11.07 -13.81
C PRO A 52 -1.01 12.00 -14.52
N PHE A 53 -2.19 12.19 -13.93
CA PHE A 53 -3.14 13.22 -14.40
C PHE A 53 -2.63 14.63 -14.10
N SER A 54 -1.87 14.78 -13.02
CA SER A 54 -1.23 16.04 -12.63
C SER A 54 0.17 16.16 -13.24
N ALA A 55 0.51 17.35 -13.76
CA ALA A 55 1.87 17.68 -14.22
C ALA A 55 2.85 17.98 -13.07
N ALA A 56 2.47 17.74 -11.82
CA ALA A 56 3.34 17.96 -10.66
C ALA A 56 4.60 17.07 -10.74
N SER A 57 5.71 17.55 -10.19
CA SER A 57 6.91 16.73 -10.01
C SER A 57 6.63 15.60 -9.04
N ASP A 58 7.19 14.42 -9.30
CA ASP A 58 7.15 13.30 -8.36
C ASP A 58 7.75 13.74 -7.01
N PRO A 59 6.94 13.78 -5.92
CA PRO A 59 7.42 14.24 -4.62
C PRO A 59 8.21 13.15 -3.87
N PHE A 60 8.23 11.92 -4.39
CA PHE A 60 8.86 10.79 -3.73
C PHE A 60 10.37 10.76 -3.98
N GLY A 61 11.12 10.63 -2.89
CA GLY A 61 12.56 10.46 -2.89
C GLY A 61 12.94 9.06 -2.39
N PRO A 62 13.72 8.96 -1.29
CA PRO A 62 14.33 7.71 -0.84
C PRO A 62 13.34 6.53 -0.75
N TYR A 63 13.83 5.37 -1.15
CA TYR A 63 13.16 4.08 -1.00
C TYR A 63 13.80 3.31 0.15
N GLY A 64 12.97 2.63 0.95
CA GLY A 64 13.45 1.73 1.99
C GLY A 64 12.36 0.78 2.47
N VAL A 65 12.68 0.02 3.51
CA VAL A 65 11.76 -0.91 4.15
C VAL A 65 11.59 -0.55 5.62
N ILE A 66 10.36 -0.63 6.11
CA ILE A 66 10.09 -0.71 7.54
C ILE A 66 9.35 -2.03 7.85
N ALA A 67 9.69 -2.66 8.98
CA ALA A 67 8.99 -3.83 9.47
C ALA A 67 8.59 -3.69 10.93
N PHE A 68 7.49 -4.34 11.27
CA PHE A 68 7.02 -4.43 12.65
C PHE A 68 7.56 -5.72 13.27
N PRO A 69 8.35 -5.64 14.35
CA PRO A 69 9.00 -6.80 14.96
C PRO A 69 7.98 -7.64 15.74
N ALA A 70 7.18 -8.44 15.03
CA ALA A 70 6.22 -9.36 15.61
C ALA A 70 6.74 -10.79 15.61
N GLY A 71 6.77 -11.43 16.78
CA GLY A 71 7.19 -12.84 16.89
C GLY A 71 6.21 -13.86 16.31
N THR A 72 4.98 -13.45 15.95
CA THR A 72 3.97 -14.30 15.31
C THR A 72 3.10 -13.49 14.37
N ARG A 73 2.47 -14.16 13.39
CA ARG A 73 1.49 -13.54 12.49
C ARG A 73 0.28 -12.95 13.24
N ALA A 74 -0.18 -13.60 14.31
CA ALA A 74 -1.27 -13.07 15.13
C ALA A 74 -0.88 -11.77 15.85
N ALA A 75 0.35 -11.69 16.37
CA ALA A 75 0.88 -10.47 16.97
C ALA A 75 1.06 -9.34 15.94
N TYR A 76 1.48 -9.70 14.71
CA TYR A 76 1.56 -8.76 13.59
C TYR A 76 0.17 -8.20 13.26
N ASP A 77 -0.81 -9.08 12.99
CA ASP A 77 -2.18 -8.70 12.61
C ASP A 77 -2.85 -7.80 13.67
N ALA A 78 -2.52 -8.00 14.95
CA ALA A 78 -3.04 -7.21 16.06
C ALA A 78 -2.30 -5.88 16.29
N GLY A 79 -0.96 -5.87 16.18
CA GLY A 79 -0.13 -4.72 16.57
C GLY A 79 0.21 -3.76 15.44
N PHE A 80 0.44 -4.29 14.23
CA PHE A 80 0.93 -3.51 13.10
C PHE A 80 0.01 -2.34 12.71
N PRO A 81 -1.33 -2.49 12.60
CA PRO A 81 -2.19 -1.37 12.22
C PRO A 81 -2.10 -0.19 13.19
N ALA A 82 -1.97 -0.49 14.50
CA ALA A 82 -1.84 0.54 15.54
C ALA A 82 -0.47 1.23 15.47
N ALA A 83 0.60 0.47 15.23
CA ALA A 83 1.92 1.03 14.98
C ALA A 83 1.90 1.97 13.75
N LEU A 84 1.26 1.55 12.65
CA LEU A 84 1.15 2.38 11.46
C LEU A 84 0.35 3.67 11.72
N VAL A 85 -0.74 3.61 12.48
CA VAL A 85 -1.46 4.82 12.92
C VAL A 85 -0.54 5.74 13.73
N LYS A 86 0.25 5.20 14.66
CA LYS A 86 1.19 6.01 15.45
C LYS A 86 2.26 6.69 14.56
N LEU A 87 2.83 5.96 13.60
CA LEU A 87 3.76 6.51 12.61
C LEU A 87 3.12 7.67 11.82
N LEU A 88 1.93 7.44 11.27
CA LEU A 88 1.22 8.45 10.48
C LEU A 88 0.87 9.69 11.32
N ALA A 89 0.54 9.51 12.59
CA ALA A 89 0.28 10.61 13.53
C ALA A 89 1.56 11.43 13.80
N GLY A 90 2.70 10.76 13.98
CA GLY A 90 4.00 11.43 14.16
C GLY A 90 4.42 12.30 12.96
N LEU A 91 3.88 12.01 11.77
CA LEU A 91 4.11 12.78 10.54
C LEU A 91 2.99 13.77 10.21
N ALA A 92 2.00 13.94 11.08
CA ALA A 92 0.80 14.74 10.83
C ALA A 92 0.06 14.34 9.53
N ILE A 93 0.11 13.07 9.15
CA ILE A 93 -0.66 12.54 8.01
C ILE A 93 -2.04 12.15 8.51
N ASP A 94 -3.06 12.86 8.04
CA ASP A 94 -4.44 12.64 8.47
C ASP A 94 -5.27 11.86 7.46
N ARG A 95 -4.90 11.86 6.17
CA ARG A 95 -5.67 11.21 5.09
C ARG A 95 -4.79 10.41 4.15
N LEU A 96 -5.28 9.25 3.74
CA LEU A 96 -4.59 8.29 2.89
C LEU A 96 -5.50 7.80 1.77
N ALA A 97 -4.98 7.71 0.56
CA ALA A 97 -5.52 6.88 -0.49
C ALA A 97 -5.05 5.43 -0.31
N VAL A 98 -5.97 4.49 -0.37
CA VAL A 98 -5.71 3.04 -0.35
C VAL A 98 -6.14 2.49 -1.71
N THR A 99 -5.20 1.93 -2.47
CA THR A 99 -5.47 1.42 -3.82
C THR A 99 -4.48 0.32 -4.21
N ASP A 100 -4.83 -0.41 -5.26
CA ASP A 100 -3.91 -1.32 -5.94
C ASP A 100 -3.15 -0.56 -7.03
N PHE A 101 -1.88 -0.90 -7.24
CA PHE A 101 -1.14 -0.30 -8.34
C PHE A 101 -1.60 -0.85 -9.68
N MET A 102 -2.10 -2.08 -9.77
CA MET A 102 -2.73 -2.60 -10.98
C MET A 102 -4.12 -1.99 -11.18
N ASN A 103 -4.62 -2.05 -12.41
CA ASN A 103 -6.00 -1.74 -12.77
C ASN A 103 -6.96 -2.80 -12.21
N LEU A 104 -7.17 -2.78 -10.90
CA LEU A 104 -7.98 -3.71 -10.16
C LEU A 104 -9.12 -2.97 -9.45
N ASP A 105 -10.35 -3.46 -9.64
CA ASP A 105 -11.46 -3.14 -8.73
C ASP A 105 -11.21 -3.81 -7.37
N LEU A 106 -11.07 -3.03 -6.31
CA LEU A 106 -10.82 -3.56 -4.97
C LEU A 106 -11.97 -4.46 -4.46
N ALA A 107 -13.17 -4.38 -5.04
CA ALA A 107 -14.24 -5.34 -4.75
C ALA A 107 -13.89 -6.78 -5.19
N ALA A 108 -13.00 -6.92 -6.17
CA ALA A 108 -12.46 -8.17 -6.71
C ALA A 108 -11.08 -8.51 -6.13
N PHE A 109 -10.59 -7.76 -5.15
CA PHE A 109 -9.34 -8.06 -4.47
C PHE A 109 -9.34 -9.49 -3.88
N PRO A 110 -8.22 -10.25 -3.98
CA PRO A 110 -8.15 -11.63 -3.49
C PRO A 110 -8.01 -11.66 -1.96
N PHE A 111 -9.08 -11.29 -1.25
CA PHE A 111 -9.12 -11.35 0.21
C PHE A 111 -8.83 -12.76 0.72
N GLY A 112 -8.06 -12.87 1.81
CA GLY A 112 -7.68 -14.16 2.40
C GLY A 112 -8.85 -15.00 2.92
N SER A 113 -10.04 -14.39 3.08
CA SER A 113 -11.26 -15.08 3.50
C SER A 113 -12.55 -14.39 3.01
N PHE A 114 -13.63 -15.17 2.95
CA PHE A 114 -14.98 -14.63 2.70
C PHE A 114 -15.41 -13.60 3.75
N ALA A 115 -14.99 -13.76 5.00
CA ALA A 115 -15.27 -12.83 6.09
C ALA A 115 -14.60 -11.46 5.84
N GLN A 116 -13.32 -11.43 5.47
CA GLN A 116 -12.61 -10.20 5.09
C GLN A 116 -13.28 -9.52 3.90
N ARG A 117 -13.62 -10.27 2.84
CA ARG A 117 -14.33 -9.74 1.66
C ARG A 117 -15.67 -9.09 2.04
N ASN A 118 -16.46 -9.76 2.87
CA ASN A 118 -17.76 -9.24 3.28
C ASN A 118 -17.63 -8.00 4.17
N ARG A 119 -16.62 -7.97 5.05
CA ARG A 119 -16.30 -6.79 5.87
C ARG A 119 -15.83 -5.62 5.00
N PHE A 120 -15.01 -5.87 3.98
CA PHE A 120 -14.63 -4.86 3.00
C PHE A 120 -15.86 -4.28 2.29
N ARG A 121 -16.75 -5.12 1.75
CA ARG A 121 -18.00 -4.67 1.10
C ARG A 121 -18.93 -3.89 2.03
N ALA A 122 -18.92 -4.19 3.33
CA ALA A 122 -19.69 -3.43 4.31
C ALA A 122 -19.11 -2.04 4.56
N LEU A 123 -17.78 -1.88 4.50
CA LEU A 123 -17.10 -0.59 4.67
C LEU A 123 -17.10 0.25 3.39
N ALA A 124 -16.79 -0.36 2.24
CA ALA A 124 -16.59 0.31 0.97
C ALA A 124 -17.89 0.48 0.16
N GLY A 125 -18.98 -0.15 0.58
CA GLY A 125 -20.23 -0.19 -0.17
C GLY A 125 -20.29 -1.36 -1.18
N ARG A 126 -21.48 -1.56 -1.75
CA ARG A 126 -21.82 -2.73 -2.59
C ARG A 126 -22.04 -2.41 -4.07
N SER A 127 -22.04 -1.13 -4.45
CA SER A 127 -22.46 -0.69 -5.79
C SER A 127 -21.35 0.04 -6.53
N GLY A 128 -21.09 -0.39 -7.76
CA GLY A 128 -20.10 0.22 -8.64
C GLY A 128 -18.67 -0.25 -8.41
N GLU A 129 -17.81 0.13 -9.34
CA GLU A 129 -16.37 -0.11 -9.30
C GLU A 129 -15.72 0.62 -8.11
N ILE A 130 -14.88 -0.09 -7.36
CA ILE A 130 -14.13 0.41 -6.21
C ILE A 130 -12.66 0.56 -6.60
N GLY A 131 -12.33 1.68 -7.25
CA GLY A 131 -10.96 1.97 -7.66
C GLY A 131 -9.99 2.24 -6.50
N GLY A 132 -10.53 2.66 -5.36
CA GLY A 132 -9.79 2.82 -4.11
C GLY A 132 -10.61 3.44 -3.00
N LEU A 133 -9.99 3.60 -1.85
CA LEU A 133 -10.57 4.25 -0.68
C LEU A 133 -9.76 5.50 -0.34
N LEU A 134 -10.44 6.58 0.01
CA LEU A 134 -9.85 7.73 0.68
C LEU A 134 -10.28 7.69 2.14
N ILE A 135 -9.32 7.49 3.04
CA ILE A 135 -9.58 7.21 4.45
C ILE A 135 -8.87 8.23 5.35
N ASN A 136 -9.41 8.44 6.55
CA ASN A 136 -8.66 9.11 7.61
C ASN A 136 -7.69 8.12 8.26
N ARG A 137 -6.60 8.63 8.84
CA ARG A 137 -5.58 7.85 9.56
C ARG A 137 -6.18 6.79 10.49
N GLU A 138 -7.14 7.16 11.34
CA GLU A 138 -7.72 6.24 12.31
C GLU A 138 -8.46 5.03 11.67
N GLU A 139 -8.91 5.15 10.43
CA GLU A 139 -9.57 4.05 9.72
C GLU A 139 -8.59 2.97 9.26
N VAL A 140 -7.28 3.23 9.30
CA VAL A 140 -6.23 2.22 9.03
C VAL A 140 -6.43 0.98 9.89
N LEU A 141 -6.81 1.15 11.16
CA LEU A 141 -7.12 0.05 12.08
C LEU A 141 -8.22 -0.89 11.57
N ARG A 142 -9.16 -0.36 10.77
CA ARG A 142 -10.32 -1.10 10.27
C ARG A 142 -10.10 -1.63 8.85
N VAL A 143 -9.37 -0.88 8.03
CA VAL A 143 -9.21 -1.12 6.59
C VAL A 143 -8.01 -2.01 6.31
N LEU A 144 -6.85 -1.71 6.88
CA LEU A 144 -5.60 -2.39 6.52
C LEU A 144 -5.60 -3.90 6.82
N PRO A 145 -6.14 -4.37 7.97
CA PRO A 145 -6.21 -5.81 8.25
C PRO A 145 -7.00 -6.63 7.24
N LEU A 146 -7.84 -5.99 6.41
CA LEU A 146 -8.60 -6.69 5.37
C LEU A 146 -7.69 -7.18 4.24
N PHE A 147 -6.57 -6.50 4.01
CA PHE A 147 -5.62 -6.82 2.95
C PHE A 147 -4.54 -7.81 3.40
N PHE A 148 -4.42 -8.08 4.70
CA PHE A 148 -3.48 -9.08 5.19
C PHE A 148 -3.83 -10.47 4.69
N ASN A 149 -2.78 -11.26 4.42
CA ASN A 149 -2.88 -12.68 4.11
C ASN A 149 -3.61 -12.94 2.77
N ALA A 150 -3.46 -12.02 1.82
CA ALA A 150 -4.05 -12.09 0.48
C ALA A 150 -3.37 -13.13 -0.42
N ARG A 151 -2.17 -13.62 -0.04
CA ARG A 151 -1.36 -14.60 -0.79
C ARG A 151 -0.96 -14.10 -2.18
N ARG A 152 -0.67 -12.80 -2.27
CA ARG A 152 -0.15 -12.17 -3.49
C ARG A 152 1.37 -12.12 -3.43
N TRP A 153 2.01 -13.01 -4.18
CA TRP A 153 3.47 -13.09 -4.26
C TRP A 153 4.00 -12.17 -5.36
N ASP A 154 5.22 -11.65 -5.17
CA ASP A 154 5.99 -10.85 -6.14
C ASP A 154 5.39 -9.49 -6.57
N ILE A 155 4.31 -9.05 -5.94
CA ILE A 155 3.71 -7.73 -6.14
C ILE A 155 3.21 -7.14 -4.82
N PRO A 156 3.18 -5.80 -4.68
CA PRO A 156 2.50 -5.17 -3.57
C PRO A 156 1.05 -5.68 -3.44
N VAL A 157 0.66 -5.95 -2.19
CA VAL A 157 -0.69 -6.30 -1.78
C VAL A 157 -1.60 -5.08 -1.89
N VAL A 158 -1.21 -3.95 -1.30
CA VAL A 158 -1.93 -2.68 -1.42
C VAL A 158 -0.98 -1.50 -1.18
N CYS A 159 -1.26 -0.37 -1.82
CA CYS A 159 -0.56 0.89 -1.59
C CYS A 159 -1.40 1.77 -0.66
N LEU A 160 -0.77 2.37 0.35
CA LEU A 160 -1.32 3.48 1.13
C LEU A 160 -0.47 4.72 0.85
N VAL A 161 -1.10 5.75 0.31
CA VAL A 161 -0.40 6.97 -0.11
C VAL A 161 -1.06 8.17 0.55
N SER A 162 -0.27 9.04 1.18
CA SER A 162 -0.73 10.30 1.78
C SER A 162 -1.56 11.09 0.76
N ALA A 163 -2.72 11.61 1.14
CA ALA A 163 -3.55 12.40 0.22
C ALA A 163 -3.01 13.84 0.01
N SER A 164 -2.13 14.30 0.89
CA SER A 164 -1.51 15.62 0.93
C SER A 164 -0.09 15.53 1.47
N GLU A 165 0.56 16.67 1.67
CA GLU A 165 1.84 16.73 2.38
C GLU A 165 1.71 16.27 3.85
N PRO A 166 2.77 15.66 4.42
CA PRO A 166 4.00 15.27 3.75
C PRO A 166 3.80 14.06 2.82
N ALA A 167 4.44 14.08 1.64
CA ALA A 167 4.39 12.96 0.70
C ALA A 167 4.99 11.67 1.27
N LEU A 168 4.13 10.67 1.48
CA LEU A 168 4.49 9.32 1.92
C LEU A 168 3.67 8.30 1.14
N ALA A 169 4.35 7.32 0.55
CA ALA A 169 3.74 6.12 0.00
C ALA A 169 4.31 4.91 0.73
N VAL A 170 3.45 4.01 1.19
CA VAL A 170 3.84 2.71 1.72
C VAL A 170 3.14 1.62 0.92
N ARG A 171 3.91 0.61 0.52
CA ARG A 171 3.40 -0.61 -0.12
C ARG A 171 3.44 -1.72 0.89
N LEU A 172 2.28 -2.30 1.17
CA LEU A 172 2.20 -3.55 1.91
C LEU A 172 2.58 -4.70 0.99
N CYS A 173 3.53 -5.51 1.39
CA CYS A 173 3.86 -6.78 0.75
C CYS A 173 3.21 -7.95 1.51
N ASP A 174 3.05 -9.10 0.87
CA ASP A 174 2.36 -10.27 1.48
C ASP A 174 3.19 -10.93 2.59
N ASP A 175 4.49 -10.66 2.60
CA ASP A 175 5.39 -10.97 3.69
C ASP A 175 5.18 -10.08 4.93
N GLY A 176 4.29 -9.09 4.90
CA GLY A 176 4.02 -8.20 6.03
C GLY A 176 5.04 -7.08 6.22
N ASN A 177 5.95 -6.88 5.27
CA ASN A 177 6.85 -5.73 5.29
C ASN A 177 6.23 -4.54 4.54
N LEU A 178 6.62 -3.32 4.92
CA LEU A 178 6.26 -2.11 4.18
C LEU A 178 7.46 -1.56 3.43
N HIS A 179 7.31 -1.45 2.12
CA HIS A 179 8.25 -0.72 1.30
C HIS A 179 7.76 0.72 1.17
N TYR A 180 8.54 1.68 1.64
CA TYR A 180 8.13 3.08 1.64
C TYR A 180 8.87 3.90 0.59
N ASN A 181 8.25 5.00 0.20
CA ASN A 181 8.83 6.14 -0.48
C ASN A 181 8.36 7.39 0.23
N CYS A 182 9.25 8.32 0.56
CA CYS A 182 8.89 9.60 1.19
C CYS A 182 9.69 10.73 0.57
N SER A 183 9.23 11.98 0.73
CA SER A 183 9.99 13.12 0.23
C SER A 183 11.32 13.27 0.99
N GLY A 184 12.39 13.67 0.29
CA GLY A 184 13.72 13.81 0.88
C GLY A 184 13.75 14.67 2.16
N PRO A 185 13.12 15.87 2.18
CA PRO A 185 13.09 16.73 3.36
C PRO A 185 12.43 16.12 4.61
N VAL A 186 11.53 15.15 4.45
CA VAL A 186 10.81 14.53 5.57
C VAL A 186 11.37 13.17 5.98
N HIS A 187 12.38 12.65 5.27
CA HIS A 187 12.92 11.30 5.49
C HIS A 187 13.45 11.10 6.91
N GLY A 188 14.19 12.07 7.46
CA GLY A 188 14.67 12.00 8.84
C GLY A 188 13.55 11.95 9.87
N ALA A 189 12.50 12.76 9.68
CA ALA A 189 11.30 12.74 10.54
C ALA A 189 10.52 11.42 10.40
N PHE A 190 10.45 10.87 9.18
CA PHE A 190 9.85 9.55 8.92
C PHE A 190 10.55 8.45 9.71
N LEU A 191 11.89 8.37 9.65
CA LEU A 191 12.64 7.35 10.37
C LEU A 191 12.48 7.47 11.89
N ALA A 192 12.48 8.71 12.41
CA ALA A 192 12.23 8.96 13.83
C ALA A 192 10.82 8.51 14.25
N ALA A 193 9.78 8.91 13.50
CA ALA A 193 8.40 8.50 13.77
C ALA A 193 8.20 6.98 13.64
N ALA A 194 8.91 6.34 12.71
CA ALA A 194 8.86 4.88 12.52
C ALA A 194 9.46 4.17 13.74
N ALA A 195 10.63 4.60 14.21
CA ALA A 195 11.26 4.07 15.41
C ALA A 195 10.37 4.28 16.66
N GLU A 196 9.79 5.47 16.84
CA GLU A 196 8.85 5.74 17.93
C GLU A 196 7.59 4.88 17.87
N ALA A 197 7.12 4.58 16.66
CA ALA A 197 6.00 3.67 16.43
C ALA A 197 6.37 2.18 16.62
N GLY A 198 7.64 1.86 16.86
CA GLY A 198 8.14 0.51 17.10
C GLY A 198 8.51 -0.25 15.82
N PHE A 199 8.69 0.43 14.69
CA PHE A 199 9.20 -0.18 13.47
C PHE A 199 10.73 -0.24 13.46
N VAL A 200 11.25 -1.29 12.84
CA VAL A 200 12.66 -1.37 12.41
C VAL A 200 12.73 -0.86 10.98
N SER A 201 13.71 0.01 10.67
CA SER A 201 13.92 0.57 9.34
C SER A 201 15.22 0.04 8.73
N GLY A 202 15.22 -0.21 7.42
CA GLY A 202 16.39 -0.75 6.72
C GLY A 202 16.21 -0.80 5.21
N ASP A 203 17.05 -1.59 4.55
CA ASP A 203 16.96 -1.89 3.12
C ASP A 203 16.12 -3.16 2.86
N THR A 204 16.18 -3.69 1.64
CA THR A 204 15.44 -4.90 1.24
C THR A 204 15.86 -6.16 1.98
N GLY A 205 17.04 -6.21 2.60
CA GLY A 205 17.48 -7.35 3.42
C GLY A 205 16.55 -7.58 4.61
N LEU A 206 15.94 -6.50 5.11
CA LEU A 206 15.00 -6.52 6.23
C LEU A 206 13.72 -7.33 5.90
N CYS A 207 13.35 -7.44 4.62
CA CYS A 207 12.18 -8.22 4.22
C CYS A 207 12.30 -9.71 4.59
N GLY A 208 13.50 -10.28 4.44
CA GLY A 208 13.76 -11.67 4.79
C GLY A 208 13.71 -11.92 6.31
N GLU A 209 14.29 -11.02 7.09
CA GLU A 209 14.42 -11.16 8.55
C GLU A 209 13.07 -11.06 9.28
N TYR A 210 12.16 -10.20 8.81
CA TYR A 210 10.88 -9.91 9.47
C TYR A 210 9.65 -10.45 8.72
N SER A 211 9.84 -11.33 7.73
CA SER A 211 8.74 -11.86 6.94
C SER A 211 7.75 -12.67 7.77
N THR A 212 6.50 -12.25 7.69
CA THR A 212 5.32 -12.91 8.28
C THR A 212 4.87 -14.15 7.50
N ALA A 213 5.39 -14.36 6.30
CA ALA A 213 5.08 -15.49 5.45
C ALA A 213 5.78 -16.79 5.89
N TYR A 214 6.95 -16.68 6.54
CA TYR A 214 7.73 -17.85 6.97
C TYR A 214 7.31 -18.40 8.35
N PHE A 215 6.38 -17.77 9.05
CA PHE A 215 5.87 -18.33 10.31
C PHE A 215 4.95 -19.53 10.06
N ARG A 216 5.52 -20.74 10.08
CA ARG A 216 4.78 -22.00 10.26
C ARG A 216 5.03 -22.48 11.70
N ASN A 217 3.99 -22.54 12.52
CA ASN A 217 4.04 -23.04 13.91
C ASN A 217 4.96 -22.27 14.88
N GLY A 218 5.00 -20.94 14.80
CA GLY A 218 5.61 -20.11 15.85
C GLY A 218 7.14 -20.14 15.94
N ARG A 219 7.83 -20.49 14.84
CA ARG A 219 9.27 -20.27 14.68
C ARG A 219 9.56 -19.57 13.35
N PRO A 220 10.56 -18.67 13.28
CA PRO A 220 11.16 -18.28 12.02
C PRO A 220 11.80 -19.52 11.39
N VAL A 221 11.67 -19.67 10.07
CA VAL A 221 12.36 -20.71 9.28
C VAL A 221 13.62 -20.10 8.70
#